data_AF-A0A5B7TUV4-F1
#
_entry.id   AF-A0A5B7TUV4-F1
#
_cell.length_a   1.000
_cell.length_b   1.000
_cell.length_c   1.000
_cell.angle_alpha   90.00
_cell.angle_beta   90.00
_cell.angle_gamma   90.00
#
_symmetry.space_group_name_H-M   'P 1'
#
loop_
_entity.id
_entity.type
_entity.pdbx_description
1 polymer ?
#
loop_
_entity_poly.entity_id
_entity_poly.type
_entity_poly.pdbx_seq_one_letter_code
_entity_poly.pdbx_strand_id
1 'polypeptide(L)'
;MYIYVFGSICRGEIDKRSDIDLLAIVEKDESRTIFDKNKFSIYTSKRLIDLWDEGNPFAWHLFLESKLIYSDNNCDLIQDLGKPKTYANLENDLNKFSNLFNDSIKSINESENSRIFDLSMIFLAIRNFATCYSLGSLNEYNFSRHSALRLTKNRLEISPKCYEVLERARILSTRGIGELITKKETQIVLSELDIIKKWFHQISFRLCMNSTTE
;
A
#
# COMPACT_ATOMS: atom_id res chain seq x y z
N MET A 1 22.93 8.43 9.41
CA MET A 1 21.52 8.75 9.10
C MET A 1 21.39 8.86 7.60
N TYR A 2 20.26 8.40 7.06
CA TYR A 2 19.91 8.55 5.65
C TYR A 2 18.48 9.08 5.54
N ILE A 3 18.24 10.00 4.60
CA ILE A 3 16.92 10.53 4.29
C ILE A 3 16.66 10.32 2.81
N TYR A 4 15.53 9.71 2.48
CA TYR A 4 15.07 9.49 1.12
C TYR A 4 13.70 10.10 0.90
N VAL A 5 13.43 10.47 -0.34
CA VAL A 5 12.08 10.66 -0.87
C VAL A 5 11.75 9.49 -1.78
N PHE A 6 10.50 9.04 -1.77
CA PHE A 6 10.02 7.96 -2.62
C PHE A 6 8.55 8.16 -3.01
N GLY A 7 7.97 7.20 -3.72
CA GLY A 7 6.55 7.22 -4.01
C GLY A 7 6.14 8.17 -5.14
N SER A 8 4.97 8.76 -5.01
CA SER A 8 4.28 9.44 -6.13
C SER A 8 5.09 10.58 -6.75
N ILE A 9 5.85 11.32 -5.95
CA ILE A 9 6.73 12.40 -6.40
C ILE A 9 7.88 11.91 -7.28
N CYS A 10 8.47 10.76 -6.95
CA CYS A 10 9.54 10.15 -7.75
C CYS A 10 9.02 9.54 -9.06
N ARG A 11 7.74 9.15 -9.10
CA ARG A 11 7.08 8.63 -10.32
C ARG A 11 6.48 9.71 -11.22
N GLY A 12 6.40 10.96 -10.77
CA GLY A 12 5.66 12.02 -11.47
C GLY A 12 4.13 11.89 -11.37
N GLU A 13 3.62 11.06 -10.45
CA GLU A 13 2.18 10.86 -10.21
C GLU A 13 1.63 11.84 -9.17
N ILE A 14 1.87 13.14 -9.37
CA ILE A 14 1.56 14.17 -8.38
C ILE A 14 0.20 14.78 -8.67
N ASP A 15 -0.66 14.85 -7.66
CA ASP A 15 -1.87 15.66 -7.69
C ASP A 15 -2.03 16.45 -6.37
N LYS A 16 -3.14 17.18 -6.25
CA LYS A 16 -3.44 18.01 -5.06
C LYS A 16 -3.61 17.20 -3.77
N ARG A 17 -3.74 15.87 -3.86
CA ARG A 17 -3.92 14.95 -2.74
C ARG A 17 -2.63 14.16 -2.45
N SER A 18 -1.64 14.22 -3.34
CA SER A 18 -0.32 13.62 -3.15
C SER A 18 0.41 14.30 -1.99
N ASP A 19 1.10 13.47 -1.23
CA ASP A 19 1.97 13.88 -0.15
C ASP A 19 3.40 13.44 -0.49
N ILE A 20 4.36 13.94 0.26
CA ILE A 20 5.77 13.61 0.07
C ILE A 20 6.07 12.43 0.99
N ASP A 21 6.26 11.24 0.40
CA ASP A 21 6.65 10.06 1.16
C ASP A 21 8.16 10.15 1.49
N LEU A 22 8.47 10.32 2.78
CA LEU A 22 9.83 10.44 3.28
C LEU A 22 10.22 9.20 4.09
N LEU A 23 11.46 8.75 3.93
CA LEU A 23 12.07 7.67 4.70
C LEU A 23 13.26 8.24 5.47
N ALA A 24 13.31 7.98 6.77
CA ALA A 24 14.47 8.25 7.61
C ALA A 24 15.04 6.93 8.14
N ILE A 25 16.33 6.71 7.92
CA ILE A 25 17.08 5.56 8.44
C ILE A 25 18.01 6.04 9.54
N VAL A 26 17.71 5.62 10.77
CA VAL A 26 18.34 6.11 12.00
C VAL A 26 18.57 4.98 13.00
N GLU A 27 19.81 4.86 13.49
CA GLU A 27 20.20 3.79 14.40
C GLU A 27 19.84 4.09 15.87
N LYS A 28 20.10 5.33 16.32
CA LYS A 28 19.90 5.74 17.71
C LYS A 28 18.47 6.17 17.99
N ASP A 29 17.91 5.74 19.13
CA ASP A 29 16.56 6.12 19.55
C ASP A 29 16.38 7.63 19.75
N GLU A 30 17.40 8.31 20.26
CA GLU A 30 17.39 9.78 20.42
C GLU A 30 17.27 10.52 19.08
N SER A 31 17.78 9.95 17.99
CA SER A 31 17.62 10.53 16.64
C SER A 31 16.26 10.20 16.02
N ARG A 32 15.57 9.15 16.50
CA ARG A 32 14.21 8.82 16.04
C ARG A 32 13.17 9.80 16.53
N THR A 33 13.36 10.41 17.69
CA THR A 33 12.40 11.37 18.26
C THR A 33 12.39 12.72 17.54
N ILE A 34 13.43 13.02 16.75
CA ILE A 34 13.53 14.24 15.93
C ILE A 34 12.56 14.18 14.74
N PHE A 35 12.25 12.97 14.24
CA PHE A 35 11.39 12.79 13.08
C PHE A 35 9.93 12.60 13.48
N ASP A 36 9.05 13.38 12.86
CA ASP A 36 7.61 13.20 12.96
C ASP A 36 7.17 11.93 12.21
N LYS A 37 6.68 10.93 12.95
CA LYS A 37 6.20 9.64 12.41
C LYS A 37 5.02 9.79 11.45
N ASN A 38 4.33 10.92 11.46
CA ASN A 38 3.26 11.20 10.50
C ASN A 38 3.81 11.65 9.13
N LYS A 39 5.08 12.09 9.08
CA LYS A 39 5.75 12.57 7.88
C LYS A 39 6.80 11.59 7.36
N PHE A 40 7.48 10.90 8.27
CA PHE A 40 8.55 9.97 7.95
C PHE A 40 8.15 8.53 8.26
N SER A 41 8.41 7.66 7.30
CA SER A 41 8.67 6.25 7.56
C SER A 41 10.02 6.15 8.26
N ILE A 42 10.07 5.69 9.51
CA ILE A 42 11.31 5.65 10.32
C ILE A 42 11.74 4.20 10.50
N TYR A 43 12.95 3.88 10.07
CA TYR A 43 13.52 2.53 10.11
C TYR A 43 14.95 2.53 10.64
N THR A 44 15.42 1.37 11.09
CA THR A 44 16.86 1.08 11.25
C THR A 44 17.41 0.48 9.97
N SER A 45 18.72 0.55 9.78
CA SER A 45 19.37 -0.16 8.67
C SER A 45 19.11 -1.66 8.78
N LYS A 46 19.16 -2.22 9.99
CA LYS A 46 18.84 -3.64 10.23
C LYS A 46 17.45 -4.01 9.73
N ARG A 47 16.40 -3.26 10.12
CA ARG A 47 15.03 -3.58 9.70
C ARG A 47 14.87 -3.43 8.19
N LEU A 48 15.57 -2.48 7.57
CA LEU A 48 15.55 -2.33 6.12
C LEU A 48 16.19 -3.52 5.41
N ILE A 49 17.34 -3.99 5.92
CA ILE A 49 18.01 -5.20 5.41
C ILE A 49 17.09 -6.42 5.54
N ASP A 50 16.40 -6.59 6.67
CA ASP A 50 15.43 -7.68 6.84
C ASP A 50 14.34 -7.63 5.76
N LEU A 51 13.80 -6.44 5.46
CA LEU A 51 12.81 -6.27 4.39
C LEU A 51 13.38 -6.58 2.99
N TRP A 52 14.66 -6.27 2.75
CA TRP A 52 15.38 -6.61 1.53
C TRP A 52 15.52 -8.13 1.36
N ASP A 53 15.88 -8.81 2.45
CA ASP A 53 16.02 -10.26 2.51
C ASP A 53 14.67 -10.99 2.40
N GLU A 54 13.59 -10.41 2.91
CA GLU A 54 12.22 -10.91 2.72
C GLU A 54 11.72 -10.74 1.26
N GLY A 55 12.38 -9.89 0.46
CA GLY A 55 11.85 -9.46 -0.84
C GLY A 55 10.56 -8.67 -0.70
N ASN A 56 10.39 -7.94 0.40
CA ASN A 56 9.15 -7.27 0.76
C ASN A 56 8.71 -6.26 -0.31
N PRO A 57 7.40 -6.10 -0.60
CA PRO A 57 6.93 -5.10 -1.56
C PRO A 57 7.42 -3.67 -1.27
N PHE A 58 7.60 -3.31 0.01
CA PHE A 58 8.17 -2.01 0.38
C PHE A 58 9.66 -1.88 0.04
N ALA A 59 10.45 -2.96 0.18
CA ALA A 59 11.86 -2.95 -0.25
C ALA A 59 11.96 -2.77 -1.78
N TRP A 60 11.11 -3.46 -2.54
CA TRP A 60 11.01 -3.27 -3.99
C TRP A 60 10.58 -1.86 -4.38
N HIS A 61 9.61 -1.30 -3.64
CA HIS A 61 9.17 0.08 -3.85
C HIS A 61 10.33 1.07 -3.67
N LEU A 62 11.09 0.93 -2.59
CA LEU A 62 12.24 1.77 -2.30
C LEU A 62 13.37 1.60 -3.33
N PHE A 63 13.73 0.35 -3.66
CA PHE A 63 14.79 0.06 -4.63
C PHE A 63 14.54 0.70 -6.00
N LEU A 64 13.29 0.71 -6.46
CA LEU A 64 12.95 1.18 -7.81
C LEU A 64 12.78 2.70 -7.90
N GLU A 65 12.30 3.35 -6.84
CA GLU A 65 11.77 4.71 -6.94
C GLU A 65 12.38 5.70 -5.95
N SER A 66 13.08 5.24 -4.91
CA SER A 66 13.62 6.16 -3.91
C SER A 66 14.77 7.01 -4.46
N LYS A 67 14.93 8.20 -3.91
CA LYS A 67 16.01 9.14 -4.18
C LYS A 67 16.61 9.60 -2.85
N LEU A 68 17.92 9.47 -2.72
CA LEU A 68 18.64 9.99 -1.56
C LEU A 68 18.55 11.52 -1.54
N ILE A 69 18.08 12.07 -0.42
CA ILE A 69 18.11 13.51 -0.14
C ILE A 69 19.36 13.86 0.66
N TYR A 70 19.69 13.03 1.66
CA TYR A 70 20.77 13.32 2.59
C TYR A 70 21.34 12.03 3.20
N SER A 71 22.65 11.98 3.40
CA SER A 71 23.32 11.00 4.26
C SER A 71 24.50 11.60 5.00
N ASP A 72 24.76 11.14 6.22
CA ASP A 72 25.87 11.67 7.05
C ASP A 72 27.26 11.39 6.46
N ASN A 73 27.37 10.33 5.65
CA ASN A 73 28.63 9.84 5.09
C ASN A 73 28.71 10.00 3.56
N ASN A 74 27.75 10.70 2.93
CA ASN A 74 27.60 10.80 1.47
C ASN A 74 27.47 9.44 0.74
N CYS A 75 27.10 8.37 1.44
CA CYS A 75 26.76 7.08 0.83
C CYS A 75 25.25 6.97 0.59
N ASP A 76 24.86 6.11 -0.36
CA ASP A 76 23.47 5.74 -0.61
C ASP A 76 23.26 4.29 -0.20
N LEU A 77 22.71 4.08 1.00
CA LEU A 77 22.45 2.76 1.54
C LEU A 77 21.54 1.91 0.64
N ILE A 78 20.50 2.51 0.02
CA ILE A 78 19.56 1.75 -0.82
C ILE A 78 20.25 1.30 -2.10
N GLN A 79 21.08 2.17 -2.69
CA GLN A 79 21.90 1.83 -3.84
C GLN A 79 22.93 0.74 -3.49
N ASP A 80 23.59 0.85 -2.33
CA ASP A 80 24.61 -0.09 -1.86
C ASP A 80 24.03 -1.47 -1.54
N LEU A 81 22.79 -1.55 -1.04
CA LEU A 81 22.08 -2.82 -0.81
C LEU A 81 21.75 -3.56 -2.11
N GLY A 82 21.67 -2.85 -3.23
CA GLY A 82 21.29 -3.41 -4.52
C GLY A 82 19.87 -3.94 -4.54
N LYS A 83 19.64 -4.98 -5.35
CA LYS A 83 18.30 -5.51 -5.64
C LYS A 83 17.74 -6.32 -4.45
N PRO A 84 16.49 -6.08 -4.01
CA PRO A 84 15.82 -6.94 -3.02
C PRO A 84 15.70 -8.39 -3.49
N LYS A 85 15.58 -9.33 -2.55
CA LYS A 85 15.32 -10.74 -2.89
C LYS A 85 13.97 -10.90 -3.57
N THR A 86 13.79 -12.04 -4.23
CA THR A 86 12.51 -12.41 -4.83
C THR A 86 11.42 -12.45 -3.78
N TYR A 87 10.31 -11.77 -4.06
CA TYR A 87 9.15 -11.76 -3.18
C TYR A 87 8.51 -13.15 -3.11
N ALA A 88 8.55 -13.80 -1.94
CA ALA A 88 8.06 -15.16 -1.75
C ALA A 88 6.81 -15.26 -0.85
N ASN A 89 6.37 -14.17 -0.22
CA ASN A 89 5.30 -14.16 0.77
C ASN A 89 3.91 -13.85 0.19
N LEU A 90 3.71 -14.09 -1.11
CA LEU A 90 2.52 -13.70 -1.85
C LEU A 90 1.23 -14.20 -1.19
N GLU A 91 1.09 -15.51 -0.99
CA GLU A 91 -0.15 -16.11 -0.49
C GLU A 91 -0.55 -15.55 0.88
N ASN A 92 0.41 -15.45 1.80
CA ASN A 92 0.18 -14.92 3.14
C ASN A 92 -0.29 -13.46 3.11
N ASP A 93 0.33 -12.62 2.27
CA ASP A 93 -0.05 -11.22 2.17
C ASP A 93 -1.42 -11.04 1.50
N LEU A 94 -1.73 -11.82 0.46
CA LEU A 94 -3.06 -11.81 -0.15
C LEU A 94 -4.14 -12.24 0.83
N ASN A 95 -3.89 -13.28 1.64
CA ASN A 95 -4.80 -13.72 2.69
C ASN A 95 -4.98 -12.65 3.76
N LYS A 96 -3.89 -12.01 4.20
CA LYS A 96 -3.92 -10.89 5.15
C LYS A 96 -4.78 -9.73 4.65
N PHE A 97 -4.62 -9.29 3.41
CA PHE A 97 -5.42 -8.19 2.88
C PHE A 97 -6.88 -8.59 2.59
N SER A 98 -7.13 -9.84 2.21
CA SER A 98 -8.50 -10.37 2.10
C SER A 98 -9.21 -10.38 3.47
N ASN A 99 -8.51 -10.76 4.53
CA ASN A 99 -9.05 -10.74 5.89
C ASN A 99 -9.33 -9.32 6.36
N LEU A 100 -8.40 -8.38 6.16
CA LEU A 100 -8.61 -6.96 6.48
C LEU A 100 -9.85 -6.39 5.77
N PHE A 101 -10.05 -6.74 4.50
CA PHE A 101 -11.24 -6.36 3.75
C PHE A 101 -12.52 -6.93 4.37
N ASN A 102 -12.55 -8.24 4.68
CA ASN A 102 -13.70 -8.89 5.27
C ASN A 102 -14.04 -8.33 6.67
N ASP A 103 -13.02 -8.08 7.50
CA ASP A 103 -13.19 -7.49 8.83
C ASP A 103 -13.77 -6.08 8.75
N SER A 104 -13.32 -5.29 7.77
CA SER A 104 -13.85 -3.94 7.53
C SER A 104 -15.32 -3.97 7.11
N ILE A 105 -15.72 -4.91 6.24
CA ILE A 105 -17.13 -5.08 5.87
C ILE A 105 -17.97 -5.49 7.07
N LYS A 106 -17.48 -6.44 7.88
CA LYS A 106 -18.17 -6.87 9.09
C LYS A 106 -18.39 -5.68 10.03
N SER A 107 -17.36 -4.88 10.26
CA SER A 107 -17.45 -3.70 11.13
C SER A 107 -18.48 -2.67 10.63
N ILE A 108 -18.51 -2.41 9.32
CA ILE A 108 -19.50 -1.50 8.70
C ILE A 108 -20.95 -1.96 8.94
N ASN A 109 -21.18 -3.28 8.92
CA ASN A 109 -22.52 -3.84 9.14
C ASN A 109 -22.93 -3.82 10.62
N GLU A 110 -21.96 -3.80 11.53
CA GLU A 110 -22.20 -3.79 12.97
C GLU A 110 -22.36 -2.37 13.54
N SER A 111 -21.69 -1.35 12.95
CA SER A 111 -21.67 0.01 13.50
C SER A 111 -21.46 1.07 12.42
N GLU A 112 -22.13 2.22 12.60
CA GLU A 112 -21.89 3.39 11.76
C GLU A 112 -20.75 4.30 12.27
N ASN A 113 -20.28 4.10 13.51
CA ASN A 113 -19.37 5.04 14.19
C ASN A 113 -17.95 5.06 13.62
N SER A 114 -17.50 3.96 13.00
CA SER A 114 -16.16 3.80 12.42
C SER A 114 -16.13 3.88 10.90
N ARG A 115 -17.24 4.25 10.25
CA ARG A 115 -17.43 4.00 8.82
C ARG A 115 -16.37 4.62 7.91
N ILE A 116 -15.87 5.83 8.22
CA ILE A 116 -14.78 6.44 7.43
C ILE A 116 -13.48 5.62 7.58
N PHE A 117 -13.19 5.17 8.80
CA PHE A 117 -12.03 4.33 9.07
C PHE A 117 -12.15 2.97 8.35
N ASP A 118 -13.33 2.35 8.35
CA ASP A 118 -13.54 1.07 7.67
C ASP A 118 -13.41 1.20 6.14
N LEU A 119 -13.95 2.28 5.55
CA LEU A 119 -13.74 2.59 4.13
C LEU A 119 -12.25 2.81 3.80
N SER A 120 -11.51 3.46 4.70
CA SER A 120 -10.05 3.63 4.61
C SER A 120 -9.32 2.27 4.66
N MET A 121 -9.77 1.33 5.48
CA MET A 121 -9.21 -0.02 5.57
C MET A 121 -9.52 -0.86 4.32
N ILE A 122 -10.72 -0.72 3.75
CA ILE A 122 -11.08 -1.34 2.45
C ILE A 122 -10.13 -0.83 1.35
N PHE A 123 -9.89 0.48 1.27
CA PHE A 123 -8.94 1.04 0.30
C PHE A 123 -7.52 0.47 0.50
N LEU A 124 -7.05 0.43 1.75
CA LEU A 124 -5.74 -0.11 2.10
C LEU A 124 -5.60 -1.58 1.67
N ALA A 125 -6.63 -2.39 1.94
CA ALA A 125 -6.68 -3.80 1.55
C ALA A 125 -6.61 -3.95 0.03
N ILE A 126 -7.47 -3.25 -0.72
CA ILE A 126 -7.51 -3.31 -2.20
C ILE A 126 -6.15 -2.94 -2.80
N ARG A 127 -5.59 -1.80 -2.39
CA ARG A 127 -4.32 -1.29 -2.93
C ARG A 127 -3.18 -2.26 -2.69
N ASN A 128 -3.02 -2.73 -1.45
CA ASN A 128 -1.88 -3.58 -1.11
C ASN A 128 -2.04 -4.99 -1.66
N PHE A 129 -3.27 -5.52 -1.71
CA PHE A 129 -3.54 -6.80 -2.39
C PHE A 129 -3.11 -6.74 -3.85
N ALA A 130 -3.49 -5.68 -4.58
CA ALA A 130 -3.09 -5.48 -5.97
C ALA A 130 -1.56 -5.33 -6.12
N THR A 131 -0.89 -4.59 -5.24
CA THR A 131 0.57 -4.46 -5.26
C THR A 131 1.26 -5.81 -5.06
N CYS A 132 0.86 -6.58 -4.04
CA CYS A 132 1.39 -7.93 -3.81
C CYS A 132 1.15 -8.85 -5.01
N TYR A 133 -0.08 -8.84 -5.56
CA TYR A 133 -0.42 -9.65 -6.74
C TYR A 133 0.41 -9.28 -7.97
N SER A 134 0.56 -7.98 -8.26
CA SER A 134 1.39 -7.50 -9.37
C SER A 134 2.84 -7.94 -9.24
N LEU A 135 3.41 -7.80 -8.04
CA LEU A 135 4.81 -8.13 -7.79
C LEU A 135 5.05 -9.64 -7.83
N GLY A 136 4.23 -10.42 -7.11
CA GLY A 136 4.46 -11.85 -6.90
C GLY A 136 3.95 -12.76 -8.00
N SER A 137 2.94 -12.34 -8.77
CA SER A 137 2.32 -13.19 -9.80
C SER A 137 2.45 -12.65 -11.22
N LEU A 138 2.50 -11.33 -11.39
CA LEU A 138 2.61 -10.70 -12.72
C LEU A 138 4.05 -10.28 -13.04
N ASN A 139 4.95 -10.29 -12.05
CA ASN A 139 6.31 -9.75 -12.14
C ASN A 139 6.31 -8.27 -12.60
N GLU A 140 5.33 -7.50 -12.09
CA GLU A 140 5.11 -6.10 -12.38
C GLU A 140 5.30 -5.23 -11.14
N TYR A 141 5.93 -4.07 -11.33
CA TYR A 141 6.21 -3.13 -10.25
C TYR A 141 5.14 -2.04 -10.19
N ASN A 142 4.04 -2.33 -9.49
CA ASN A 142 2.91 -1.40 -9.37
C ASN A 142 2.68 -0.95 -7.92
N PHE A 143 3.35 0.14 -7.54
CA PHE A 143 3.24 0.79 -6.23
C PHE A 143 2.37 2.05 -6.25
N SER A 144 1.59 2.24 -7.32
CA SER A 144 0.66 3.36 -7.43
C SER A 144 -0.48 3.21 -6.42
N ARG A 145 -1.02 4.33 -5.95
CA ARG A 145 -2.26 4.32 -5.16
C ARG A 145 -3.46 3.80 -5.96
N HIS A 146 -3.37 3.80 -7.29
CA HIS A 146 -4.34 3.21 -8.21
C HIS A 146 -3.96 1.79 -8.66
N SER A 147 -3.12 1.07 -7.89
CA SER A 147 -2.55 -0.22 -8.29
C SER A 147 -3.61 -1.22 -8.76
N ALA A 148 -4.72 -1.34 -8.03
CA ALA A 148 -5.82 -2.25 -8.35
C ALA A 148 -6.52 -1.96 -9.69
N LEU A 149 -6.64 -0.69 -10.08
CA LEU A 149 -7.24 -0.28 -11.35
C LEU A 149 -6.28 -0.45 -12.53
N ARG A 150 -4.97 -0.49 -12.25
CA ARG A 150 -3.89 -0.50 -13.25
C ARG A 150 -3.23 -1.87 -13.43
N LEU A 151 -3.76 -2.92 -12.81
CA LEU A 151 -3.29 -4.28 -13.07
C LEU A 151 -3.48 -4.61 -14.56
N THR A 152 -2.46 -5.20 -15.19
CA THR A 152 -2.54 -5.65 -16.58
C THR A 152 -3.47 -6.85 -16.75
N LYS A 153 -3.59 -7.69 -15.70
CA LYS A 153 -4.51 -8.82 -15.61
C LYS A 153 -5.34 -8.73 -14.35
N ASN A 154 -6.63 -9.07 -14.46
CA ASN A 154 -7.57 -9.07 -13.32
C ASN A 154 -7.62 -7.71 -12.60
N ARG A 155 -7.73 -6.60 -13.35
CA ARG A 155 -7.98 -5.27 -12.75
C ARG A 155 -9.30 -5.26 -11.99
N LEU A 156 -9.38 -4.44 -10.95
CA LEU A 156 -10.62 -4.22 -10.23
C LEU A 156 -11.57 -3.34 -11.07
N GLU A 157 -12.79 -3.83 -11.33
CA GLU A 157 -13.79 -3.13 -12.15
C GLU A 157 -14.89 -2.55 -11.28
N ILE A 158 -14.58 -1.43 -10.62
CA ILE A 158 -15.53 -0.64 -9.82
C ILE A 158 -15.71 0.74 -10.43
N SER A 159 -16.77 1.45 -10.05
CA SER A 159 -16.98 2.79 -10.61
C SER A 159 -15.87 3.76 -10.16
N PRO A 160 -15.49 4.74 -11.01
CA PRO A 160 -14.51 5.76 -10.61
C PRO A 160 -14.92 6.49 -9.33
N LYS A 161 -16.23 6.69 -9.11
CA LYS A 161 -16.73 7.35 -7.91
C LYS A 161 -16.56 6.48 -6.66
N CYS A 162 -16.81 5.17 -6.75
CA CYS A 162 -16.54 4.23 -5.66
C CYS A 162 -15.06 4.28 -5.24
N TYR A 163 -14.15 4.20 -6.22
CA TYR A 163 -12.71 4.25 -5.93
C TYR A 163 -12.28 5.59 -5.33
N GLU A 164 -12.80 6.72 -5.85
CA GLU A 164 -12.52 8.05 -5.31
C GLU A 164 -12.96 8.18 -3.85
N VAL A 165 -14.12 7.64 -3.48
CA VAL A 165 -14.63 7.69 -2.11
C VAL A 165 -13.73 6.88 -1.18
N LEU A 166 -13.31 5.68 -1.58
CA LEU A 166 -12.38 4.83 -0.83
C LEU A 166 -11.01 5.51 -0.64
N GLU A 167 -10.46 6.10 -1.69
CA GLU A 167 -9.21 6.85 -1.63
C GLU A 167 -9.32 8.06 -0.70
N ARG A 168 -10.40 8.83 -0.80
CA ARG A 168 -10.64 9.98 0.08
C ARG A 168 -10.84 9.55 1.53
N ALA A 169 -11.48 8.41 1.79
CA ALA A 169 -11.59 7.84 3.12
C ALA A 169 -10.20 7.62 3.73
N ARG A 170 -9.29 7.05 2.93
CA ARG A 170 -7.90 6.83 3.37
C ARG A 170 -7.20 8.13 3.75
N ILE A 171 -7.31 9.15 2.91
CA ILE A 171 -6.68 10.47 3.17
C ILE A 171 -7.27 11.12 4.42
N LEU A 172 -8.60 11.09 4.60
CA LEU A 172 -9.27 11.60 5.79
C LEU A 172 -8.78 10.89 7.06
N SER A 173 -8.72 9.55 7.04
CA SER A 173 -8.32 8.77 8.21
C SER A 173 -6.85 8.93 8.60
N THR A 174 -5.95 9.18 7.66
CA THR A 174 -4.51 9.31 7.97
C THR A 174 -4.04 10.74 8.15
N ARG A 175 -4.66 11.69 7.46
CA ARG A 175 -4.19 13.07 7.39
C ARG A 175 -5.21 14.09 7.89
N GLY A 176 -6.48 13.69 8.05
CA GLY A 176 -7.55 14.62 8.44
C GLY A 176 -7.88 15.65 7.37
N ILE A 177 -7.54 15.38 6.10
CA ILE A 177 -7.69 16.33 4.99
C ILE A 177 -8.81 15.85 4.04
N GLY A 178 -9.66 16.79 3.62
CA GLY A 178 -10.70 16.57 2.61
C GLY A 178 -12.11 16.76 3.15
N GLU A 179 -13.09 16.70 2.25
CA GLU A 179 -14.51 16.73 2.61
C GLU A 179 -14.94 15.40 3.23
N LEU A 180 -15.76 15.46 4.28
CA LEU A 180 -16.34 14.28 4.91
C LEU A 180 -17.16 13.46 3.91
N ILE A 181 -17.07 12.14 4.04
CA ILE A 181 -17.81 11.21 3.18
C ILE A 181 -19.29 11.27 3.54
N THR A 182 -20.13 11.51 2.54
CA THR A 182 -21.58 11.60 2.72
C THR A 182 -22.23 10.21 2.77
N LYS A 183 -23.44 10.11 3.36
CA LYS A 183 -24.22 8.86 3.35
C LYS A 183 -24.48 8.32 1.94
N LYS A 184 -24.71 9.21 0.97
CA LYS A 184 -24.91 8.84 -0.45
C LYS A 184 -23.65 8.22 -1.04
N GLU A 185 -22.49 8.78 -0.74
CA GLU A 185 -21.20 8.24 -1.21
C GLU A 185 -20.84 6.92 -0.55
N THR A 186 -21.14 6.77 0.75
CA THR A 186 -21.06 5.48 1.42
C THR A 186 -21.92 4.44 0.71
N GLN A 187 -23.16 4.78 0.35
CA GLN A 187 -24.05 3.84 -0.34
C GLN A 187 -23.51 3.39 -1.71
N ILE A 188 -22.78 4.26 -2.42
CA ILE A 188 -22.10 3.89 -3.67
C ILE A 188 -21.10 2.77 -3.40
N VAL A 189 -20.25 2.92 -2.38
CA VAL A 189 -19.26 1.89 -2.04
C VAL A 189 -19.95 0.59 -1.61
N LEU A 190 -20.98 0.69 -0.76
CA LEU A 190 -21.73 -0.49 -0.29
C LEU A 190 -22.35 -1.28 -1.45
N SER A 191 -22.85 -0.59 -2.48
CA SER A 191 -23.44 -1.24 -3.65
C SER A 191 -22.43 -2.00 -4.52
N GLU A 192 -21.13 -1.76 -4.35
CA GLU A 192 -20.06 -2.39 -5.13
C GLU A 192 -19.20 -3.37 -4.30
N LEU A 193 -19.49 -3.57 -3.02
CA LEU A 193 -18.72 -4.48 -2.15
C LEU A 193 -18.69 -5.92 -2.68
N ASP A 194 -19.78 -6.41 -3.27
CA ASP A 194 -19.82 -7.75 -3.85
C ASP A 194 -18.89 -7.90 -5.06
N ILE A 195 -18.69 -6.82 -5.84
CA ILE A 195 -17.74 -6.80 -6.95
C ILE A 195 -16.32 -6.91 -6.41
N ILE A 196 -16.00 -6.11 -5.39
CA ILE A 196 -14.68 -6.13 -4.73
C ILE A 196 -14.42 -7.50 -4.10
N LYS A 197 -15.40 -8.07 -3.39
CA LYS A 197 -15.29 -9.39 -2.75
C LYS A 197 -15.03 -10.49 -3.78
N LYS A 198 -15.77 -10.48 -4.90
CA LYS A 198 -15.55 -11.43 -6.01
C LYS A 198 -14.14 -11.28 -6.59
N TRP A 199 -13.64 -10.06 -6.71
CA TRP A 199 -12.31 -9.79 -7.22
C TRP A 199 -11.21 -10.39 -6.33
N PHE A 200 -11.28 -10.20 -5.00
CA PHE A 200 -10.37 -10.87 -4.05
C PHE A 200 -10.39 -12.40 -4.23
N HIS A 201 -11.58 -13.01 -4.23
CA HIS A 201 -11.73 -14.46 -4.36
C HIS A 201 -11.22 -15.00 -5.69
N GLN A 202 -11.49 -14.30 -6.81
CA GLN A 202 -11.07 -14.74 -8.14
C GLN A 202 -9.55 -14.81 -8.26
N ILE A 203 -8.83 -13.83 -7.70
CA ILE A 203 -7.36 -13.81 -7.73
C ILE A 203 -6.81 -14.92 -6.84
N SER A 204 -7.28 -15.05 -5.59
CA SER A 204 -6.79 -16.08 -4.67
C SER A 204 -7.06 -17.50 -5.21
N PHE A 205 -8.25 -17.75 -5.76
CA PHE A 205 -8.61 -19.06 -6.31
C PHE A 205 -7.70 -19.47 -7.49
N ARG A 206 -7.36 -18.53 -8.38
CA ARG A 206 -6.47 -18.80 -9.52
C ARG A 206 -5.05 -19.13 -9.09
N LEU A 207 -4.56 -18.49 -8.03
CA LEU A 207 -3.23 -18.81 -7.49
C LEU A 207 -3.18 -20.22 -6.91
N CYS A 208 -4.21 -20.64 -6.17
CA CYS A 208 -4.31 -22.03 -5.69
C CYS A 208 -4.33 -23.06 -6.82
N MET A 209 -4.98 -22.75 -7.95
CA MET A 209 -5.03 -23.65 -9.11
C MET A 209 -3.72 -23.72 -9.89
N ASN A 210 -2.94 -22.64 -9.93
CA ASN A 210 -1.64 -22.66 -10.59
C ASN A 210 -0.58 -23.39 -9.75
N SER A 211 -0.69 -23.35 -8.41
CA SER A 211 0.21 -24.08 -7.50
C SER A 211 0.00 -25.60 -7.47
N THR A 212 -1.11 -26.11 -7.99
CA THR A 212 -1.37 -27.57 -8.09
C THR A 212 -0.94 -28.17 -9.44
N THR A 213 -0.41 -27.36 -10.35
CA THR A 213 0.03 -27.76 -11.70
C THR A 213 1.54 -27.70 -11.92
N GLU A 214 2.33 -27.39 -10.88
CA GLU A 214 3.80 -27.48 -10.85
C GLU A 214 4.25 -28.64 -9.95
#